data_AF-A0A2N5ABT0-F1
#
_entry.id   AF-A0A2N5ABT0-F1
#
_cell.length_a   1.000
_cell.length_b   1.000
_cell.length_c   1.000
_cell.angle_alpha   90.00
_cell.angle_beta   90.00
_cell.angle_gamma   90.00
#
_symmetry.space_group_name_H-M   'P 1'
#
loop_
_entity.id
_entity.type
_entity.pdbx_description
1 polymer ?
#
loop_
_entity_poly.entity_id
_entity_poly.type
_entity_poly.pdbx_seq_one_letter_code
_entity_poly.pdbx_strand_id
1 'polypeptide(L)'
;YQRYAGSEAWQRDKAFWQAQRQALPAPASLSAAPLGGRAAGSDIWRMKLEMNADAFRRLAGYAPQCQPADLALALTTLWLGRLCNRMDYAAGFIFMRRMGSAALTSTGPVLNVLPLAVHIDAQETLADLAMRLAAQLKKMRRHQRYDAEQIVRDSGKAAGDEPLFGPVLNVKVFDYQLDIDGVQALTHTLATGPVNDLELALFPDETGGLSLEILANKARYDEAELRRHVARLTALLAQFAADPALRCGEAEMLSADELARLAAVNDTAVPLPATTLSALVADQARKTPDTPALADAHWQFSYREMRQQVVALAQLLRQRGVKPGDSVAVALPRSVFLTLALHGIVEAGAAWLPLDTGYPDDRLRMMLEDARPSLLITSADQLARFSDIPGLESLCYQQPLAAGDEAPLALSKPDHTAYIIFTSGSTGRPKGVMVGQTAIVNRLLWMQDRYPLSADDVVAQKTPCSFDVSVWEFWWPFIAGAQLV
;
A
#
# COMPACT_ATOMS: atom_id res chain seq x y z
N TYR A 1 -6.21 3.19 48.81
CA TYR A 1 -5.29 2.49 47.89
C TYR A 1 -4.75 1.20 48.49
N GLN A 2 -4.01 1.23 49.60
CA GLN A 2 -3.44 0.03 50.24
C GLN A 2 -4.47 -1.08 50.52
N ARG A 3 -5.67 -0.72 51.02
CA ARG A 3 -6.78 -1.69 51.19
C ARG A 3 -7.24 -2.36 49.89
N TYR A 4 -7.18 -1.67 48.75
CA TYR A 4 -7.52 -2.25 47.44
C TYR A 4 -6.41 -3.16 46.94
N ALA A 5 -5.14 -2.73 47.02
CA ALA A 5 -3.99 -3.53 46.58
C ALA A 5 -3.90 -4.89 47.29
N GLY A 6 -4.31 -4.98 48.56
CA GLY A 6 -4.38 -6.24 49.31
C GLY A 6 -5.70 -7.02 49.18
N SER A 7 -6.63 -6.59 48.33
CA SER A 7 -7.96 -7.21 48.22
C SER A 7 -8.06 -8.26 47.10
N GLU A 8 -9.02 -9.18 47.19
CA GLU A 8 -9.34 -10.12 46.10
C GLU A 8 -9.72 -9.40 44.80
N ALA A 9 -10.32 -8.21 44.90
CA ALA A 9 -10.67 -7.42 43.74
C ALA A 9 -9.43 -6.98 42.94
N TRP A 10 -8.28 -6.76 43.60
CA TRP A 10 -7.03 -6.46 42.90
C TRP A 10 -6.57 -7.62 42.02
N GLN A 11 -6.61 -8.85 42.55
CA GLN A 11 -6.22 -10.04 41.78
C GLN A 11 -7.17 -10.29 40.60
N ARG A 12 -8.47 -10.09 40.81
CA ARG A 12 -9.47 -10.18 39.75
C ARG A 12 -9.26 -9.12 38.66
N ASP A 13 -9.04 -7.87 39.04
CA ASP A 13 -8.84 -6.78 38.09
C ASP A 13 -7.51 -6.95 37.34
N LYS A 14 -6.46 -7.43 38.01
CA LYS A 14 -5.18 -7.85 37.39
C LYS A 14 -5.39 -8.92 36.33
N ALA A 15 -6.07 -10.02 36.66
CA ALA A 15 -6.34 -11.11 35.72
C ALA A 15 -7.14 -10.63 34.49
N PHE A 16 -8.14 -9.76 34.71
CA PHE A 16 -8.91 -9.15 33.63
C PHE A 16 -8.02 -8.35 32.67
N TRP A 17 -7.18 -7.45 33.19
CA TRP A 17 -6.32 -6.60 32.34
C TRP A 17 -5.18 -7.37 31.67
N GLN A 18 -4.68 -8.44 32.29
CA GLN A 18 -3.74 -9.36 31.64
C GLN A 18 -4.37 -10.02 30.41
N ALA A 19 -5.61 -10.50 30.52
CA ALA A 19 -6.33 -11.08 29.39
C ALA A 19 -6.65 -10.03 28.31
N GLN A 20 -7.10 -8.82 28.71
CA GLN A 20 -7.36 -7.73 27.76
C GLN A 20 -6.10 -7.35 26.97
N ARG A 21 -4.94 -7.33 27.63
CA ARG A 21 -3.68 -6.99 26.98
C ARG A 21 -3.22 -8.05 25.98
N GLN A 22 -3.43 -9.33 26.26
CA GLN A 22 -3.10 -10.41 25.32
C GLN A 22 -3.94 -10.33 24.03
N ALA A 23 -5.18 -9.84 24.14
CA ALA A 23 -6.09 -9.65 23.02
C ALA A 23 -6.02 -8.22 22.42
N LEU A 24 -5.18 -7.33 22.95
CA LEU A 24 -5.13 -5.94 22.53
C LEU A 24 -4.48 -5.83 21.14
N PRO A 25 -5.16 -5.28 20.13
CA PRO A 25 -4.55 -5.01 18.83
C PRO A 25 -3.42 -3.99 18.95
N ALA A 26 -2.62 -3.87 17.88
CA ALA A 26 -1.58 -2.85 17.82
C ALA A 26 -2.18 -1.43 17.93
N PRO A 27 -1.45 -0.48 18.55
CA PRO A 27 -1.88 0.92 18.56
C PRO A 27 -1.86 1.49 17.13
N ALA A 28 -2.72 2.47 16.88
CA ALA A 28 -2.80 3.18 15.61
C ALA A 28 -2.70 4.69 15.84
N SER A 29 -2.32 5.44 14.80
CA SER A 29 -2.19 6.90 14.84
C SER A 29 -2.60 7.46 13.47
N LEU A 30 -3.18 8.66 13.46
CA LEU A 30 -3.44 9.39 12.21
C LEU A 30 -2.12 9.87 11.59
N SER A 31 -1.12 10.17 12.42
CA SER A 31 0.21 10.55 11.96
C SER A 31 0.98 9.32 11.46
N ALA A 32 1.63 9.45 10.30
CA ALA A 32 2.50 8.41 9.75
C ALA A 32 3.78 8.21 10.59
N ALA A 33 4.14 9.17 11.45
CA ALA A 33 5.29 9.03 12.35
C ALA A 33 5.03 7.92 13.39
N PRO A 34 6.01 7.06 13.70
CA PRO A 34 5.88 6.07 14.77
C PRO A 34 5.40 6.71 16.06
N LEU A 35 4.53 6.01 16.80
CA LEU A 35 4.07 6.50 18.09
C LEU A 35 5.27 6.59 19.05
N GLY A 36 5.55 7.80 19.50
CA GLY A 36 6.57 8.04 20.51
C GLY A 36 6.07 7.65 21.91
N GLY A 37 6.99 7.64 22.86
CA GLY A 37 6.67 7.54 24.29
C GLY A 37 6.04 8.85 24.80
N ARG A 38 6.56 9.37 25.91
CA ARG A 38 6.03 10.61 26.51
C ARG A 38 6.35 11.82 25.63
N ALA A 39 5.34 12.64 25.34
CA ALA A 39 5.56 13.95 24.70
C ALA A 39 6.41 14.86 25.59
N ALA A 40 7.32 15.62 24.97
CA ALA A 40 8.28 16.48 25.65
C ALA A 40 7.68 17.83 26.13
N GLY A 41 6.54 18.25 25.57
CA GLY A 41 5.92 19.54 25.85
C GLY A 41 4.41 19.45 26.04
N SER A 42 3.84 20.46 26.71
CA SER A 42 2.40 20.61 26.94
C SER A 42 1.71 21.57 25.96
N ASP A 43 2.45 22.11 24.98
CA ASP A 43 1.88 22.92 23.91
C ASP A 43 1.24 22.01 22.85
N ILE A 44 -0.06 22.16 22.67
CA ILE A 44 -0.92 21.25 21.90
C ILE A 44 -1.85 22.06 21.00
N TRP A 45 -2.29 21.47 19.89
CA TRP A 45 -3.46 21.98 19.18
C TRP A 45 -4.69 21.69 20.03
N ARG A 46 -5.58 22.67 20.17
CA ARG A 46 -6.89 22.52 20.80
C ARG A 46 -7.94 23.06 19.84
N MET A 47 -8.85 22.20 19.39
CA MET A 47 -9.92 22.55 18.47
C MET A 47 -11.27 22.18 19.09
N LYS A 48 -12.15 23.18 19.27
CA LYS A 48 -13.53 22.96 19.69
C LYS A 48 -14.43 22.97 18.46
N LEU A 49 -15.33 22.00 18.40
CA LEU A 49 -16.15 21.71 17.24
C LEU A 49 -17.59 21.53 17.69
N GLU A 50 -18.50 22.26 17.07
CA GLU A 50 -19.93 22.03 17.19
C GLU A 50 -20.36 21.18 15.98
N MET A 51 -20.90 19.99 16.23
CA MET A 51 -21.42 19.14 15.16
C MET A 51 -22.82 19.62 14.74
N ASN A 52 -23.26 19.19 13.56
CA ASN A 52 -24.62 19.48 13.11
C ASN A 52 -25.64 18.79 14.05
N ALA A 53 -26.28 19.59 14.90
CA ALA A 53 -27.21 19.10 15.91
C ALA A 53 -28.43 18.38 15.30
N ASP A 54 -28.95 18.83 14.15
CA ASP A 54 -30.06 18.17 13.48
C ASP A 54 -29.67 16.79 12.96
N ALA A 55 -28.48 16.65 12.38
CA ALA A 55 -27.96 15.37 11.91
C ALA A 55 -27.77 14.40 13.09
N PHE A 56 -27.15 14.85 14.18
CA PHE A 56 -26.94 14.01 15.35
C PHE A 56 -28.25 13.63 16.06
N ARG A 57 -29.22 14.56 16.17
CA ARG A 57 -30.57 14.25 16.66
C ARG A 57 -31.29 13.21 15.81
N ARG A 58 -31.21 13.32 14.47
CA ARG A 58 -31.78 12.32 13.57
C ARG A 58 -31.13 10.95 13.78
N LEU A 59 -29.81 10.90 13.82
CA LEU A 59 -29.06 9.67 14.09
C LEU A 59 -29.48 9.03 15.43
N ALA A 60 -29.53 9.81 16.50
CA ALA A 60 -29.96 9.34 17.81
C ALA A 60 -31.44 8.88 17.81
N GLY A 61 -32.30 9.58 17.07
CA GLY A 61 -33.71 9.21 16.89
C GLY A 61 -33.92 7.87 16.18
N TYR A 62 -33.01 7.48 15.27
CA TYR A 62 -33.05 6.16 14.61
C TYR A 62 -32.51 5.02 15.48
N ALA A 63 -31.75 5.33 16.53
CA ALA A 63 -31.16 4.35 17.43
C ALA A 63 -31.51 4.61 18.91
N PRO A 64 -32.81 4.62 19.29
CA PRO A 64 -33.25 4.93 20.66
C PRO A 64 -32.73 3.93 21.72
N GLN A 65 -32.27 2.76 21.29
CA GLN A 65 -31.61 1.77 22.14
C GLN A 65 -30.19 2.18 22.56
N CYS A 66 -29.56 3.13 21.88
CA CYS A 66 -28.22 3.61 22.16
C CYS A 66 -28.28 4.92 22.94
N GLN A 67 -27.39 5.10 23.93
CA GLN A 67 -27.22 6.41 24.54
C GLN A 67 -26.50 7.34 23.55
N PRO A 68 -26.79 8.66 23.53
CA PRO A 68 -26.10 9.61 22.64
C PRO A 68 -24.57 9.55 22.76
N ALA A 69 -24.06 9.39 23.98
CA ALA A 69 -22.64 9.20 24.27
C ALA A 69 -22.03 7.98 23.55
N ASP A 70 -22.76 6.86 23.49
CA ASP A 70 -22.30 5.62 22.84
C ASP A 70 -22.30 5.76 21.32
N LEU A 71 -23.28 6.48 20.75
CA LEU A 71 -23.33 6.79 19.31
C LEU A 71 -22.19 7.74 18.90
N ALA A 72 -21.91 8.78 19.69
CA ALA A 72 -20.78 9.67 19.44
C ALA A 72 -19.44 8.90 19.51
N LEU A 73 -19.31 7.98 20.46
CA LEU A 73 -18.14 7.10 20.57
C LEU A 73 -18.01 6.16 19.38
N ALA A 74 -19.10 5.54 18.92
CA ALA A 74 -19.10 4.68 17.73
C ALA A 74 -18.69 5.47 16.47
N LEU A 75 -19.23 6.67 16.29
CA LEU A 75 -18.91 7.54 15.16
C LEU A 75 -17.43 7.90 15.13
N THR A 76 -16.88 8.31 16.28
CA THR A 76 -15.47 8.72 16.39
C THR A 76 -14.50 7.55 16.31
N THR A 77 -14.85 6.38 16.87
CA THR A 77 -14.04 5.16 16.74
C THR A 77 -14.01 4.64 15.30
N LEU A 78 -15.14 4.69 14.59
CA LEU A 78 -15.19 4.38 13.16
C LEU A 78 -14.32 5.37 12.38
N TRP A 79 -14.50 6.68 12.59
CA TRP A 79 -13.70 7.73 11.94
C TRP A 79 -12.19 7.54 12.15
N LEU A 80 -11.75 7.29 13.39
CA LEU A 80 -10.35 6.99 13.70
C LEU A 80 -9.85 5.74 12.96
N GLY A 81 -10.60 4.64 12.99
CA GLY A 81 -10.22 3.40 12.34
C GLY A 81 -10.10 3.56 10.81
N ARG A 82 -11.04 4.29 10.20
CA ARG A 82 -11.01 4.60 8.77
C ARG A 82 -9.82 5.48 8.39
N LEU A 83 -9.50 6.51 9.17
CA LEU A 83 -8.32 7.35 8.91
C LEU A 83 -6.99 6.62 9.12
N CYS A 84 -6.91 5.73 10.11
CA CYS A 84 -5.74 4.90 10.36
C CYS A 84 -5.60 3.73 9.36
N ASN A 85 -6.59 3.47 8.51
CA ASN A 85 -6.72 2.25 7.73
C ASN A 85 -6.55 0.99 8.61
N ARG A 86 -7.32 0.93 9.71
CA ARG A 86 -7.34 -0.16 10.70
C ARG A 86 -8.75 -0.47 11.13
N MET A 87 -9.17 -1.73 10.99
CA MET A 87 -10.42 -2.22 11.58
C MET A 87 -10.22 -2.65 13.04
N ASP A 88 -9.01 -3.09 13.39
CA ASP A 88 -8.60 -3.43 14.74
C ASP A 88 -7.48 -2.51 15.20
N TYR A 89 -7.69 -1.77 16.30
CA TYR A 89 -6.67 -0.89 16.87
C TYR A 89 -6.86 -0.61 18.35
N ALA A 90 -5.78 -0.24 19.04
CA ALA A 90 -5.84 0.14 20.45
C ALA A 90 -5.98 1.66 20.63
N ALA A 91 -7.04 2.06 21.33
CA ALA A 91 -7.28 3.41 21.82
C ALA A 91 -7.13 3.47 23.34
N GLY A 92 -6.98 4.66 23.91
CA GLY A 92 -7.15 4.91 25.33
C GLY A 92 -8.58 5.33 25.62
N PHE A 93 -9.11 4.97 26.79
CA PHE A 93 -10.39 5.49 27.26
C PHE A 93 -10.27 6.00 28.71
N ILE A 94 -10.82 7.19 28.97
CA ILE A 94 -10.70 7.84 30.28
C ILE A 94 -11.76 7.33 31.26
N PHE A 95 -11.31 6.70 32.35
CA PHE A 95 -12.11 6.29 33.50
C PHE A 95 -11.74 7.06 34.77
N MET A 96 -12.55 6.95 35.82
CA MET A 96 -12.20 7.42 37.18
C MET A 96 -11.73 6.25 38.04
N ARG A 97 -10.58 6.40 38.71
CA ARG A 97 -10.04 5.45 39.69
C ARG A 97 -10.88 5.37 40.96
N ARG A 98 -11.70 6.39 41.22
CA ARG A 98 -12.60 6.48 42.39
C ARG A 98 -14.04 6.65 41.92
N MET A 99 -14.97 6.18 42.76
CA MET A 99 -16.40 6.25 42.51
C MET A 99 -17.10 6.92 43.69
N GLY A 100 -18.27 7.51 43.44
CA GLY A 100 -19.10 8.15 44.46
C GLY A 100 -18.41 9.36 45.12
N SER A 101 -18.77 9.64 46.37
CA SER A 101 -18.26 10.79 47.14
C SER A 101 -16.74 10.81 47.24
N ALA A 102 -16.07 9.65 47.32
CA ALA A 102 -14.61 9.56 47.40
C ALA A 102 -13.87 10.07 46.15
N ALA A 103 -14.54 10.16 45.00
CA ALA A 103 -14.01 10.83 43.81
C ALA A 103 -14.20 12.35 43.90
N LEU A 104 -15.36 12.80 44.37
CA LEU A 104 -15.74 14.22 44.46
C LEU A 104 -14.97 14.96 45.56
N THR A 105 -14.68 14.30 46.68
CA THR A 105 -14.01 14.91 47.84
C THR A 105 -12.49 14.67 47.86
N SER A 106 -11.91 14.25 46.74
CA SER A 106 -10.47 13.96 46.63
C SER A 106 -9.75 15.07 45.87
N THR A 107 -8.65 15.56 46.42
CA THR A 107 -7.80 16.57 45.77
C THR A 107 -6.69 15.98 44.88
N GLY A 108 -6.35 14.70 45.04
CA GLY A 108 -5.33 14.02 44.24
C GLY A 108 -5.84 13.52 42.88
N PRO A 109 -4.94 13.17 41.94
CA PRO A 109 -5.32 12.67 40.61
C PRO A 109 -6.19 11.41 40.67
N VAL A 110 -7.34 11.45 40.01
CA VAL A 110 -8.34 10.37 40.01
C VAL A 110 -8.63 9.81 38.61
N LEU A 111 -8.05 10.36 37.55
CA LEU A 111 -8.23 9.84 36.19
C LEU A 111 -7.38 8.57 35.98
N ASN A 112 -7.90 7.65 35.17
CA ASN A 112 -7.21 6.45 34.69
C ASN A 112 -7.44 6.32 33.20
N VAL A 113 -6.39 6.40 32.38
CA VAL A 113 -6.51 6.17 30.93
C VAL A 113 -6.19 4.70 30.66
N LEU A 114 -7.20 3.91 30.35
CA LEU A 114 -7.09 2.46 30.21
C LEU A 114 -7.13 2.06 28.72
N PRO A 115 -6.40 1.00 28.32
CA PRO A 115 -6.42 0.53 26.94
C PRO A 115 -7.79 -0.03 26.57
N LEU A 116 -8.31 0.42 25.43
CA LEU A 116 -9.55 -0.03 24.79
C LEU A 116 -9.19 -0.68 23.46
N ALA A 117 -9.44 -1.99 23.35
CA ALA A 117 -9.40 -2.67 22.06
C ALA A 117 -10.62 -2.25 21.24
N VAL A 118 -10.39 -1.58 20.11
CA VAL A 118 -11.43 -1.26 19.14
C VAL A 118 -11.36 -2.28 18.02
N HIS A 119 -12.51 -2.87 17.73
CA HIS A 119 -12.74 -3.75 16.60
C HIS A 119 -13.89 -3.13 15.81
N ILE A 120 -13.77 -3.03 14.49
CA ILE A 120 -14.80 -2.52 13.59
C ILE A 120 -15.17 -3.67 12.66
N ASP A 121 -16.43 -4.11 12.72
CA ASP A 121 -16.96 -5.04 11.73
C ASP A 121 -17.55 -4.21 10.57
N ALA A 122 -17.08 -4.46 9.35
CA ALA A 122 -17.54 -3.77 8.16
C ALA A 122 -19.04 -3.98 7.89
N GLN A 123 -19.64 -5.06 8.40
CA GLN A 123 -21.05 -5.41 8.20
C GLN A 123 -21.98 -4.85 9.28
N GLU A 124 -21.45 -4.38 10.41
CA GLU A 124 -22.23 -3.76 11.49
C GLU A 124 -22.79 -2.40 11.07
N THR A 125 -23.99 -2.07 11.55
CA THR A 125 -24.47 -0.69 11.54
C THR A 125 -23.76 0.13 12.62
N LEU A 126 -23.87 1.46 12.57
CA LEU A 126 -23.29 2.31 13.61
C LEU A 126 -23.90 2.04 15.01
N ALA A 127 -25.19 1.70 15.06
CA ALA A 127 -25.87 1.36 16.30
C ALA A 127 -25.36 0.04 16.91
N ASP A 128 -25.06 -0.96 16.08
CA ASP A 128 -24.48 -2.23 16.54
C ASP A 128 -23.08 -2.01 17.13
N LEU A 129 -22.24 -1.21 16.44
CA LEU A 129 -20.94 -0.80 16.96
C LEU A 129 -21.07 -0.07 18.30
N ALA A 130 -22.01 0.86 18.43
CA ALA A 130 -22.27 1.59 19.67
C ALA A 130 -22.66 0.65 20.82
N MET A 131 -23.60 -0.26 20.59
CA MET A 131 -24.02 -1.24 21.61
C MET A 131 -22.87 -2.16 22.04
N ARG A 132 -22.03 -2.60 21.09
CA ARG A 132 -20.87 -3.45 21.39
C ARG A 132 -19.82 -2.71 22.19
N LEU A 133 -19.47 -1.48 21.80
CA LEU A 133 -18.55 -0.62 22.56
C LEU A 133 -19.09 -0.33 23.97
N ALA A 134 -20.38 0.01 24.10
CA ALA A 134 -21.02 0.24 25.39
C ALA A 134 -20.96 -1.00 26.30
N ALA A 135 -21.21 -2.19 25.75
CA ALA A 135 -21.10 -3.44 26.48
C ALA A 135 -19.66 -3.74 26.94
N GLN A 136 -18.66 -3.44 26.10
CA GLN A 136 -17.25 -3.55 26.45
C GLN A 136 -16.85 -2.57 27.55
N LEU A 137 -17.20 -1.29 27.41
CA LEU A 137 -16.94 -0.26 28.41
C LEU A 137 -17.62 -0.57 29.75
N LYS A 138 -18.84 -1.13 29.73
CA LYS A 138 -19.54 -1.59 30.94
C LYS A 138 -18.77 -2.70 31.67
N LYS A 139 -18.12 -3.62 30.95
CA LYS A 139 -17.24 -4.65 31.54
C LYS A 139 -15.98 -4.00 32.11
N MET A 140 -15.29 -3.16 31.33
CA MET A 140 -14.07 -2.46 31.76
C MET A 140 -14.29 -1.58 33.00
N ARG A 141 -15.45 -0.91 33.10
CA ARG A 141 -15.84 -0.08 34.25
C ARG A 141 -15.81 -0.82 35.58
N ARG A 142 -16.06 -2.13 35.59
CA ARG A 142 -16.00 -2.98 36.81
C ARG A 142 -14.56 -3.18 37.31
N HIS A 143 -13.57 -2.95 36.45
CA HIS A 143 -12.14 -3.16 36.69
C HIS A 143 -11.33 -1.86 36.60
N GLN A 144 -12.00 -0.69 36.51
CA GLN A 144 -11.35 0.60 36.24
C GLN A 144 -10.45 1.14 37.38
N ARG A 145 -10.51 0.51 38.56
CA ARG A 145 -9.69 0.90 39.73
C ARG A 145 -8.25 0.44 39.61
N TYR A 146 -7.97 -0.49 38.70
CA TYR A 146 -6.63 -1.02 38.45
C TYR A 146 -5.82 -0.03 37.62
N ASP A 147 -4.64 0.35 38.10
CA ASP A 147 -3.87 1.46 37.54
C ASP A 147 -3.28 1.11 36.17
N ALA A 148 -3.39 2.02 35.19
CA ALA A 148 -2.80 1.85 33.87
C ALA A 148 -1.28 1.63 33.94
N GLU A 149 -0.58 2.32 34.84
CA GLU A 149 0.86 2.12 35.08
C GLU A 149 1.17 0.74 35.66
N GLN A 150 0.23 0.11 36.35
CA GLN A 150 0.39 -1.27 36.78
C GLN A 150 0.21 -2.26 35.61
N ILE A 151 -0.70 -1.99 34.67
CA ILE A 151 -0.85 -2.79 33.44
C ILE A 151 0.46 -2.80 32.64
N VAL A 152 1.12 -1.63 32.54
CA VAL A 152 2.43 -1.52 31.91
C VAL A 152 3.50 -2.26 32.72
N ARG A 153 3.55 -2.13 34.05
CA ARG A 153 4.56 -2.85 34.86
C ARG A 153 4.40 -4.38 34.80
N ASP A 154 3.17 -4.87 34.82
CA ASP A 154 2.86 -6.30 34.69
C ASP A 154 3.21 -6.86 33.30
N SER A 155 3.61 -5.99 32.36
CA SER A 155 4.05 -6.38 31.02
C SER A 155 5.49 -6.85 30.91
N GLY A 156 6.30 -6.60 31.91
CA GLY A 156 7.75 -6.75 31.82
C GLY A 156 8.43 -5.70 30.93
N LYS A 157 7.68 -4.76 30.34
CA LYS A 157 8.25 -3.57 29.66
C LYS A 157 8.50 -2.47 30.67
N ALA A 158 9.59 -1.70 30.47
CA ALA A 158 9.82 -0.49 31.25
C ALA A 158 8.85 0.60 30.78
N ALA A 159 8.58 1.57 31.66
CA ALA A 159 7.77 2.73 31.28
C ALA A 159 8.48 3.54 30.18
N GLY A 160 8.00 3.44 28.94
CA GLY A 160 8.50 4.25 27.81
C GLY A 160 8.82 3.49 26.52
N ASP A 161 8.88 2.15 26.56
CA ASP A 161 9.39 1.37 25.41
C ASP A 161 8.42 1.38 24.22
N GLU A 162 7.11 1.23 24.44
CA GLU A 162 6.06 1.32 23.41
C GLU A 162 4.70 1.71 24.04
N PRO A 163 3.97 2.68 23.50
CA PRO A 163 2.63 3.04 24.00
C PRO A 163 1.61 1.92 23.71
N LEU A 164 0.74 1.63 24.68
CA LEU A 164 -0.31 0.61 24.53
C LEU A 164 -1.44 1.02 23.57
N PHE A 165 -1.59 2.32 23.32
CA PHE A 165 -2.63 2.92 22.48
C PHE A 165 -2.13 4.25 21.92
N GLY A 166 -2.70 4.67 20.79
CA GLY A 166 -2.46 5.99 20.21
C GLY A 166 -3.52 7.01 20.66
N PRO A 167 -4.67 7.11 19.96
CA PRO A 167 -5.70 8.08 20.28
C PRO A 167 -6.38 7.77 21.61
N VAL A 168 -6.77 8.81 22.35
CA VAL A 168 -7.50 8.71 23.62
C VAL A 168 -8.91 9.28 23.45
N LEU A 169 -9.91 8.55 23.93
CA LEU A 169 -11.32 8.91 23.87
C LEU A 169 -11.82 9.27 25.26
N ASN A 170 -12.51 10.41 25.35
CA ASN A 170 -13.11 10.91 26.58
C ASN A 170 -14.58 11.26 26.32
N VAL A 171 -15.48 10.79 27.18
CA VAL A 171 -16.93 11.10 27.10
C VAL A 171 -17.41 11.73 28.40
N LYS A 172 -16.48 12.19 29.25
CA LYS A 172 -16.80 12.83 30.53
C LYS A 172 -16.97 14.32 30.35
N VAL A 173 -18.15 14.80 30.75
CA VAL A 173 -18.38 16.19 31.06
C VAL A 173 -17.80 16.46 32.46
N PHE A 174 -16.90 17.44 32.56
CA PHE A 174 -16.47 17.97 33.85
C PHE A 174 -17.29 19.22 34.12
N ASP A 175 -18.05 19.21 35.22
CA ASP A 175 -18.82 20.37 35.63
C ASP A 175 -17.87 21.39 36.29
N TYR A 176 -17.65 22.49 35.59
CA TYR A 176 -16.84 23.62 36.04
C TYR A 176 -17.71 24.85 36.34
N GLN A 177 -19.03 24.69 36.40
CA GLN A 177 -19.91 25.80 36.76
C GLN A 177 -19.70 26.18 38.22
N LEU A 178 -19.58 27.48 38.48
CA LEU A 178 -19.49 28.04 39.81
C LEU A 178 -20.71 28.93 40.02
N ASP A 179 -21.59 28.50 40.92
CA ASP A 179 -22.75 29.29 41.33
C ASP A 179 -22.33 30.21 42.50
N ILE A 180 -22.01 31.45 42.16
CA ILE A 180 -21.61 32.49 43.11
C ILE A 180 -22.63 33.62 42.99
N ASP A 181 -23.33 33.91 44.09
CA ASP A 181 -24.42 34.88 44.11
C ASP A 181 -23.98 36.25 43.54
N GLY A 182 -24.75 36.75 42.56
CA GLY A 182 -24.47 38.00 41.85
C GLY A 182 -23.24 37.99 40.93
N VAL A 183 -22.56 36.87 40.73
CA VAL A 183 -21.31 36.78 39.96
C VAL A 183 -21.42 35.75 38.84
N GLN A 184 -21.24 36.19 37.59
CA GLN A 184 -21.06 35.28 36.46
C GLN A 184 -19.62 34.74 36.44
N ALA A 185 -19.47 33.44 36.59
CA ALA A 185 -18.18 32.77 36.51
C ALA A 185 -18.03 32.00 35.18
N LEU A 186 -16.87 32.13 34.55
CA LEU A 186 -16.50 31.39 33.35
C LEU A 186 -15.10 30.80 33.52
N THR A 187 -14.95 29.50 33.25
CA THR A 187 -13.67 28.80 33.37
C THR A 187 -12.98 28.69 32.01
N HIS A 188 -11.71 29.09 31.96
CA HIS A 188 -10.87 28.98 30.78
C HIS A 188 -9.70 28.02 31.02
N THR A 189 -9.66 26.94 30.25
CA THR A 189 -8.58 25.95 30.32
C THR A 189 -7.34 26.44 29.59
N LEU A 190 -6.26 26.71 30.33
CA LEU A 190 -4.97 27.09 29.76
C LEU A 190 -4.11 25.87 29.42
N ALA A 191 -4.01 24.89 30.31
CA ALA A 191 -3.22 23.69 30.13
C ALA A 191 -3.93 22.44 30.68
N THR A 192 -3.95 21.36 29.92
CA THR A 192 -4.48 20.03 30.31
C THR A 192 -3.38 19.00 30.54
N GLY A 193 -2.13 19.37 30.30
CA GLY A 193 -0.98 18.47 30.27
C GLY A 193 -0.62 18.05 28.83
N PRO A 194 0.47 17.28 28.69
CA PRO A 194 0.94 16.81 27.39
C PRO A 194 -0.01 15.76 26.80
N VAL A 195 -0.23 15.83 25.49
CA VAL A 195 -0.90 14.78 24.70
C VAL A 195 0.17 14.08 23.87
N ASN A 196 0.29 12.75 24.01
CA ASN A 196 1.32 11.99 23.29
C ASN A 196 1.03 11.94 21.78
N ASP A 197 -0.23 11.74 21.43
CA ASP A 197 -0.69 11.65 20.04
C ASP A 197 -1.92 12.55 19.80
N LEU A 198 -3.12 12.01 20.05
CA LEU A 198 -4.40 12.65 19.81
C LEU A 198 -5.36 12.28 20.96
N GLU A 199 -6.13 13.25 21.45
CA GLU A 199 -7.21 13.03 22.41
C GLU A 199 -8.48 13.68 21.87
N LEU A 200 -9.60 12.97 21.95
CA LEU A 200 -10.92 13.43 21.56
C LEU A 200 -11.85 13.36 22.76
N ALA A 201 -12.38 14.52 23.15
CA ALA A 201 -13.46 14.62 24.10
C ALA A 201 -14.80 14.82 23.39
N LEU A 202 -15.81 14.07 23.79
CA LEU A 202 -17.15 14.02 23.20
C LEU A 202 -18.16 14.52 24.23
N PHE A 203 -18.94 15.53 23.87
CA PHE A 203 -19.93 16.15 24.73
C PHE A 203 -21.30 16.18 24.02
N PRO A 204 -22.08 15.09 24.10
CA PRO A 204 -23.50 15.17 23.77
C PRO A 204 -24.20 16.13 24.74
N ASP A 205 -25.02 17.04 24.23
CA ASP A 205 -25.75 18.00 25.05
C ASP A 205 -27.22 17.56 25.29
N GLU A 206 -27.86 18.19 26.28
CA GLU A 206 -29.24 17.88 26.66
C GLU A 206 -30.28 18.26 25.59
N THR A 207 -29.91 19.15 24.66
CA THR A 207 -30.75 19.55 23.51
C THR A 207 -30.59 18.60 22.31
N GLY A 208 -29.81 17.53 22.48
CA GLY A 208 -29.57 16.48 21.48
C GLY A 208 -28.47 16.84 20.47
N GLY A 209 -27.70 17.90 20.68
CA GLY A 209 -26.51 18.21 19.91
C GLY A 209 -25.27 17.43 20.38
N LEU A 210 -24.15 17.64 19.68
CA LEU A 210 -22.86 17.04 19.97
C LEU A 210 -21.77 18.07 19.73
N SER A 211 -20.98 18.36 20.76
CA SER A 211 -19.72 19.09 20.61
C SER A 211 -18.53 18.15 20.85
N LEU A 212 -17.40 18.47 20.22
CA LEU A 212 -16.14 17.75 20.39
C LEU A 212 -15.01 18.72 20.72
N GLU A 213 -14.05 18.24 21.49
CA GLU A 213 -12.76 18.89 21.65
C GLU A 213 -11.65 17.93 21.21
N ILE A 214 -10.85 18.37 20.24
CA ILE A 214 -9.67 17.64 19.78
C ILE A 214 -8.44 18.31 20.37
N LEU A 215 -7.63 17.50 21.06
CA LEU A 215 -6.34 17.88 21.58
C LEU A 215 -5.28 17.06 20.84
N ALA A 216 -4.33 17.72 20.16
CA ALA A 216 -3.35 17.02 19.33
C ALA A 216 -1.92 17.49 19.59
N ASN A 217 -0.98 16.55 19.52
CA ASN A 217 0.44 16.84 19.64
C ASN A 217 0.93 17.67 18.43
N LYS A 218 1.39 18.90 18.67
CA LYS A 218 1.89 19.80 17.61
C LYS A 218 3.10 19.26 16.84
N ALA A 219 3.88 18.36 17.43
CA ALA A 219 5.00 17.72 16.75
C ALA A 219 4.57 16.62 15.76
N ARG A 220 3.30 16.17 15.83
CA ARG A 220 2.76 15.06 15.03
C ARG A 220 1.68 15.49 14.03
N TYR A 221 1.02 16.61 14.30
CA TYR A 221 -0.12 17.10 13.54
C TYR A 221 0.01 18.59 13.23
N ASP A 222 -0.41 18.97 12.03
CA ASP A 222 -0.64 20.37 11.68
C ASP A 222 -2.15 20.70 11.74
N GLU A 223 -2.47 21.98 11.95
CA GLU A 223 -3.85 22.43 12.11
C GLU A 223 -4.68 22.23 10.83
N ALA A 224 -4.09 22.41 9.64
CA ALA A 224 -4.80 22.27 8.37
C ALA A 224 -5.18 20.81 8.10
N GLU A 225 -4.32 19.87 8.48
CA GLU A 225 -4.57 18.44 8.44
C GLU A 225 -5.70 18.04 9.39
N LEU A 226 -5.64 18.48 10.65
CA LEU A 226 -6.71 18.22 11.62
C LEU A 226 -8.05 18.76 11.11
N ARG A 227 -8.09 19.96 10.52
CA ARG A 227 -9.30 20.53 9.92
C ARG A 227 -9.85 19.66 8.77
N ARG A 228 -8.99 19.09 7.92
CA ARG A 228 -9.42 18.13 6.87
C ARG A 228 -10.01 16.87 7.48
N HIS A 229 -9.37 16.30 8.50
CA HIS A 229 -9.86 15.09 9.17
C HIS A 229 -11.20 15.35 9.87
N VAL A 230 -11.36 16.49 10.51
CA VAL A 230 -12.62 16.94 11.12
C VAL A 230 -13.74 17.08 10.10
N ALA A 231 -13.47 17.64 8.92
CA ALA A 231 -14.47 17.73 7.85
C ALA A 231 -15.01 16.34 7.45
N ARG A 232 -14.15 15.31 7.47
CA ARG A 232 -14.56 13.91 7.21
C ARG A 232 -15.45 13.36 8.33
N LEU A 233 -15.21 13.71 9.60
CA LEU A 233 -16.10 13.33 10.70
C LEU A 233 -17.49 13.93 10.54
N THR A 234 -17.57 15.21 10.15
CA THR A 234 -18.85 15.88 9.85
C THR A 234 -19.58 15.23 8.68
N ALA A 235 -18.85 14.89 7.60
CA ALA A 235 -19.43 14.19 6.46
C ALA A 235 -19.91 12.77 6.85
N LEU A 236 -19.16 12.07 7.70
CA LEU A 236 -19.53 10.75 8.20
C LEU A 236 -20.82 10.80 9.03
N LEU A 237 -20.95 11.79 9.92
CA LEU A 237 -22.19 12.03 10.66
C LEU A 237 -23.39 12.24 9.71
N ALA A 238 -23.19 13.06 8.67
CA ALA A 238 -24.25 13.35 7.71
C ALA A 238 -24.71 12.10 6.95
N GLN A 239 -23.80 11.19 6.60
CA GLN A 239 -24.12 9.92 5.94
C GLN A 239 -25.01 9.03 6.83
N PHE A 240 -24.60 8.76 8.07
CA PHE A 240 -25.40 7.93 9.00
C PHE A 240 -26.71 8.59 9.42
N ALA A 241 -26.77 9.93 9.45
CA ALA A 241 -28.01 10.66 9.71
C ALA A 241 -28.99 10.63 8.52
N ALA A 242 -28.49 10.38 7.31
CA ALA A 242 -29.31 10.25 6.10
C ALA A 242 -29.77 8.80 5.87
N ASP A 243 -28.91 7.83 6.20
CA ASP A 243 -29.21 6.40 6.11
C ASP A 243 -28.73 5.66 7.38
N PRO A 244 -29.63 5.36 8.34
CA PRO A 244 -29.27 4.63 9.55
C PRO A 244 -28.96 3.15 9.32
N ALA A 245 -29.31 2.60 8.16
CA ALA A 245 -29.00 1.22 7.79
C ALA A 245 -27.61 1.08 7.13
N LEU A 246 -26.94 2.20 6.84
CA LEU A 246 -25.58 2.23 6.30
C LEU A 246 -24.65 1.40 7.17
N ARG A 247 -23.85 0.54 6.52
CA ARG A 247 -22.87 -0.31 7.23
C ARG A 247 -21.55 0.42 7.40
N CYS A 248 -20.84 0.09 8.47
CA CYS A 248 -19.56 0.73 8.80
C CYS A 248 -18.52 0.64 7.66
N GLY A 249 -18.52 -0.45 6.90
CA GLY A 249 -17.60 -0.65 5.76
C GLY A 249 -17.97 0.11 4.49
N GLU A 250 -19.23 0.53 4.35
CA GLU A 250 -19.77 1.25 3.19
C GLU A 250 -19.64 2.77 3.34
N ALA A 251 -19.35 3.24 4.56
CA ALA A 251 -19.21 4.66 4.84
C ALA A 251 -18.00 5.27 4.12
N GLU A 252 -18.28 6.31 3.34
CA GLU A 252 -17.32 6.99 2.49
C GLU A 252 -16.55 8.05 3.28
N MET A 253 -15.23 8.09 3.09
CA MET A 253 -14.37 9.06 3.78
C MET A 253 -13.88 10.17 2.85
N LEU A 254 -13.85 9.93 1.54
CA LEU A 254 -13.30 10.87 0.56
C LEU A 254 -14.34 11.93 0.21
N SER A 255 -13.90 13.18 0.11
CA SER A 255 -14.76 14.24 -0.43
C SER A 255 -14.86 14.15 -1.96
N ALA A 256 -15.88 14.80 -2.53
CA ALA A 256 -16.02 14.91 -3.99
C ALA A 256 -14.76 15.54 -4.64
N ASP A 257 -14.17 16.56 -4.00
CA ASP A 257 -12.93 17.19 -4.49
C ASP A 257 -11.71 16.26 -4.42
N GLU A 258 -11.65 15.37 -3.43
CA GLU A 258 -10.62 14.33 -3.36
C GLU A 258 -10.79 13.29 -4.45
N LEU A 259 -12.01 12.82 -4.69
CA LEU A 259 -12.33 11.91 -5.78
C LEU A 259 -12.02 12.54 -7.15
N ALA A 260 -12.37 13.82 -7.36
CA ALA A 260 -12.05 14.54 -8.58
C ALA A 260 -10.53 14.68 -8.80
N ARG A 261 -9.76 14.96 -7.74
CA ARG A 261 -8.29 14.99 -7.82
C ARG A 261 -7.69 13.63 -8.16
N LEU A 262 -8.20 12.55 -7.56
CA LEU A 262 -7.77 11.18 -7.89
C LEU A 262 -8.11 10.82 -9.34
N ALA A 263 -9.29 11.21 -9.81
CA ALA A 263 -9.69 11.02 -11.20
C ALA A 263 -8.75 11.78 -12.16
N ALA A 264 -8.42 13.04 -11.86
CA ALA A 264 -7.51 13.85 -12.66
C ALA A 264 -6.07 13.27 -12.70
N VAL A 265 -5.59 12.70 -11.60
CA VAL A 265 -4.28 12.03 -11.57
C VAL A 265 -4.26 10.76 -12.42
N ASN A 266 -5.37 10.02 -12.46
CA ASN A 266 -5.50 8.77 -13.22
C ASN A 266 -5.92 8.98 -14.68
N ASP A 267 -6.26 10.21 -15.08
CA ASP A 267 -6.63 10.56 -16.45
C ASP A 267 -5.40 10.59 -17.38
N THR A 268 -4.90 9.40 -17.67
CA THR A 268 -3.68 9.14 -18.44
C THR A 268 -3.97 8.49 -19.79
N ALA A 269 -5.21 8.62 -20.27
CA ALA A 269 -5.65 8.00 -21.51
C ALA A 269 -4.96 8.62 -22.73
N VAL A 270 -4.20 7.81 -23.46
CA VAL A 270 -3.57 8.18 -24.73
C VAL A 270 -3.89 7.10 -25.76
N PRO A 271 -4.39 7.45 -26.97
CA PRO A 271 -4.62 6.48 -28.04
C PRO A 271 -3.31 5.81 -28.45
N LEU A 272 -3.28 4.48 -28.41
CA LEU A 272 -2.12 3.69 -28.83
C LEU A 272 -2.35 3.08 -30.22
N PRO A 273 -1.34 3.08 -31.11
CA PRO A 273 -1.42 2.35 -32.36
C PRO A 273 -1.44 0.84 -32.12
N ALA A 274 -2.21 0.09 -32.90
CA ALA A 274 -2.17 -1.38 -32.92
C ALA A 274 -0.90 -1.84 -33.64
N THR A 275 0.20 -1.95 -32.90
CA THR A 275 1.54 -2.29 -33.42
C THR A 275 2.28 -3.27 -32.52
N THR A 276 3.48 -3.67 -32.90
CA THR A 276 4.35 -4.59 -32.16
C THR A 276 5.78 -4.04 -32.08
N LEU A 277 6.59 -4.61 -31.19
CA LEU A 277 8.01 -4.27 -31.10
C LEU A 277 8.74 -4.44 -32.45
N SER A 278 8.55 -5.57 -33.12
CA SER A 278 9.13 -5.83 -34.45
C SER A 278 8.70 -4.81 -35.50
N ALA A 279 7.43 -4.39 -35.50
CA ALA A 279 6.94 -3.39 -36.45
C ALA A 279 7.56 -2.01 -36.21
N LEU A 280 7.71 -1.60 -34.95
CA LEU A 280 8.36 -0.33 -34.58
C LEU A 280 9.84 -0.32 -34.97
N VAL A 281 10.57 -1.39 -34.67
CA VAL A 281 11.99 -1.52 -35.03
C VAL A 281 12.18 -1.56 -36.55
N ALA A 282 11.34 -2.31 -37.28
CA ALA A 282 11.39 -2.36 -38.73
C ALA A 282 11.10 -0.98 -39.36
N ASP A 283 10.18 -0.20 -38.79
CA ASP A 283 9.90 1.15 -39.26
C ASP A 283 11.09 2.10 -39.07
N GLN A 284 11.73 2.08 -37.90
CA GLN A 284 12.91 2.90 -37.64
C GLN A 284 14.09 2.49 -38.54
N ALA A 285 14.33 1.20 -38.72
CA ALA A 285 15.40 0.71 -39.57
C ALA A 285 15.26 1.15 -41.04
N ARG A 286 14.03 1.33 -41.54
CA ARG A 286 13.80 1.92 -42.88
C ARG A 286 14.14 3.41 -42.95
N LYS A 287 13.99 4.15 -41.85
CA LYS A 287 14.28 5.60 -41.80
C LYS A 287 15.78 5.88 -41.80
N THR A 288 16.54 5.07 -41.07
CA THR A 288 17.98 5.29 -40.85
C THR A 288 18.78 4.00 -41.05
N PRO A 289 18.77 3.41 -42.25
CA PRO A 289 19.33 2.06 -42.47
C PRO A 289 20.83 1.97 -42.19
N ASP A 290 21.58 3.03 -42.52
CA ASP A 290 23.05 3.01 -42.50
C ASP A 290 23.62 3.62 -41.20
N THR A 291 22.77 3.99 -40.23
CA THR A 291 23.24 4.50 -38.92
C THR A 291 23.63 3.35 -37.97
N PRO A 292 24.61 3.56 -37.06
CA PRO A 292 24.97 2.56 -36.06
C PRO A 292 23.78 2.21 -35.15
N ALA A 293 23.48 0.92 -35.01
CA ALA A 293 22.36 0.44 -34.19
C ALA A 293 22.85 -0.33 -32.95
N LEU A 294 23.72 -1.31 -33.15
CA LEU A 294 24.10 -2.26 -32.10
C LEU A 294 25.60 -2.54 -32.18
N ALA A 295 26.32 -2.43 -31.06
CA ALA A 295 27.73 -2.77 -31.00
C ALA A 295 28.12 -3.47 -29.70
N ASP A 296 29.22 -4.22 -29.75
CA ASP A 296 29.98 -4.66 -28.58
C ASP A 296 31.49 -4.54 -28.89
N ALA A 297 32.35 -5.22 -28.11
CA ALA A 297 33.80 -5.18 -28.30
C ALA A 297 34.30 -5.79 -29.63
N HIS A 298 33.47 -6.58 -30.32
CA HIS A 298 33.87 -7.35 -31.50
C HIS A 298 33.04 -7.02 -32.74
N TRP A 299 31.79 -6.60 -32.57
CA TRP A 299 30.85 -6.38 -33.64
C TRP A 299 30.25 -4.98 -33.60
N GLN A 300 29.95 -4.45 -34.78
CA GLN A 300 29.15 -3.25 -34.96
C GLN A 300 28.21 -3.48 -36.14
N PHE A 301 26.92 -3.24 -35.93
CA PHE A 301 25.88 -3.38 -36.94
C PHE A 301 25.18 -2.04 -37.14
N SER A 302 25.00 -1.66 -38.41
CA SER A 302 23.99 -0.67 -38.81
C SER A 302 22.57 -1.20 -38.57
N TYR A 303 21.57 -0.33 -38.61
CA TYR A 303 20.16 -0.76 -38.55
C TYR A 303 19.81 -1.79 -39.63
N ARG A 304 20.34 -1.61 -40.84
CA ARG A 304 20.20 -2.55 -41.95
C ARG A 304 20.76 -3.93 -41.62
N GLU A 305 22.03 -3.99 -41.23
CA GLU A 305 22.69 -5.26 -40.94
C GLU A 305 22.07 -5.95 -39.73
N MET A 306 21.70 -5.18 -38.69
CA MET A 306 20.96 -5.71 -37.54
C MET A 306 19.65 -6.36 -38.00
N ARG A 307 18.86 -5.70 -38.85
CA ARG A 307 17.60 -6.26 -39.38
C ARG A 307 17.81 -7.54 -40.18
N GLN A 308 18.83 -7.61 -41.02
CA GLN A 308 19.17 -8.82 -41.77
C GLN A 308 19.49 -9.99 -40.83
N GLN A 309 20.27 -9.75 -39.76
CA GLN A 309 20.58 -10.77 -38.76
C GLN A 309 19.34 -11.21 -37.97
N VAL A 310 18.47 -10.27 -37.59
CA VAL A 310 17.21 -10.55 -36.90
C VAL A 310 16.28 -11.42 -37.75
N VAL A 311 16.10 -11.08 -39.03
CA VAL A 311 15.24 -11.83 -39.95
C VAL A 311 15.82 -13.21 -40.24
N ALA A 312 17.14 -13.31 -40.48
CA ALA A 312 17.80 -14.60 -40.69
C ALA A 312 17.64 -15.53 -39.47
N LEU A 313 17.82 -15.01 -38.25
CA LEU A 313 17.61 -15.78 -37.04
C LEU A 313 16.14 -16.18 -36.88
N ALA A 314 15.20 -15.26 -37.10
CA ALA A 314 13.77 -15.56 -37.03
C ALA A 314 13.35 -16.68 -38.00
N GLN A 315 13.89 -16.67 -39.22
CA GLN A 315 13.68 -17.75 -40.20
C GLN A 315 14.28 -19.08 -39.72
N LEU A 316 15.49 -19.06 -39.15
CA LEU A 316 16.11 -20.24 -38.57
C LEU A 316 15.28 -20.81 -37.40
N LEU A 317 14.77 -19.96 -36.51
CA LEU A 317 13.88 -20.36 -35.41
C LEU A 317 12.62 -21.07 -35.95
N ARG A 318 12.03 -20.55 -37.02
CA ARG A 318 10.87 -21.19 -37.67
C ARG A 318 11.21 -22.52 -38.33
N GLN A 319 12.40 -22.65 -38.93
CA GLN A 319 12.89 -23.93 -39.46
C GLN A 319 13.09 -24.97 -38.35
N ARG A 320 13.44 -24.52 -37.13
CA ARG A 320 13.48 -25.33 -35.90
C ARG A 320 12.12 -25.47 -35.20
N GLY A 321 11.02 -25.13 -35.88
CA GLY A 321 9.67 -25.41 -35.40
C GLY A 321 9.04 -24.36 -34.48
N VAL A 322 9.71 -23.24 -34.19
CA VAL A 322 9.12 -22.13 -33.41
C VAL A 322 7.94 -21.51 -34.18
N LYS A 323 6.79 -21.37 -33.52
CA LYS A 323 5.56 -20.79 -34.06
C LYS A 323 5.16 -19.51 -33.32
N PRO A 324 4.36 -18.64 -33.93
CA PRO A 324 3.78 -17.52 -33.21
C PRO A 324 2.96 -17.98 -32.00
N GLY A 325 3.18 -17.35 -30.84
CA GLY A 325 2.58 -17.73 -29.57
C GLY A 325 3.41 -18.69 -28.71
N ASP A 326 4.46 -19.31 -29.27
CA ASP A 326 5.40 -20.13 -28.49
C ASP A 326 6.26 -19.27 -27.57
N SER A 327 6.97 -19.91 -26.64
CA SER A 327 8.07 -19.30 -25.90
C SER A 327 9.42 -19.89 -26.31
N VAL A 328 10.46 -19.05 -26.29
CA VAL A 328 11.85 -19.44 -26.56
C VAL A 328 12.71 -19.00 -25.39
N ALA A 329 13.36 -19.96 -24.74
CA ALA A 329 14.29 -19.68 -23.65
C ALA A 329 15.63 -19.17 -24.19
N VAL A 330 16.26 -18.24 -23.47
CA VAL A 330 17.50 -17.59 -23.87
C VAL A 330 18.50 -17.63 -22.72
N ALA A 331 19.56 -18.42 -22.88
CA ALA A 331 20.67 -18.56 -21.95
C ALA A 331 21.99 -18.19 -22.67
N LEU A 332 22.16 -16.88 -22.93
CA LEU A 332 23.31 -16.32 -23.64
C LEU A 332 24.11 -15.35 -22.74
N PRO A 333 25.44 -15.28 -22.89
CA PRO A 333 26.22 -14.20 -22.30
C PRO A 333 25.88 -12.85 -22.95
N ARG A 334 26.19 -11.76 -22.25
CA ARG A 334 26.05 -10.40 -22.80
C ARG A 334 26.97 -10.22 -24.01
N SER A 335 26.35 -9.99 -25.16
CA SER A 335 26.98 -9.68 -26.45
C SER A 335 25.89 -9.15 -27.39
N VAL A 336 26.26 -8.70 -28.59
CA VAL A 336 25.28 -8.36 -29.64
C VAL A 336 24.30 -9.50 -29.93
N PHE A 337 24.71 -10.76 -29.78
CA PHE A 337 23.88 -11.93 -30.07
C PHE A 337 22.72 -12.10 -29.09
N LEU A 338 22.83 -11.59 -27.86
CA LEU A 338 21.72 -11.56 -26.91
C LEU A 338 20.60 -10.66 -27.46
N THR A 339 20.93 -9.43 -27.85
CA THR A 339 19.96 -8.49 -28.44
C THR A 339 19.36 -9.05 -29.72
N LEU A 340 20.19 -9.57 -30.63
CA LEU A 340 19.72 -10.19 -31.89
C LEU A 340 18.80 -11.39 -31.63
N ALA A 341 19.08 -12.20 -30.60
CA ALA A 341 18.21 -13.32 -30.21
C ALA A 341 16.83 -12.85 -29.77
N LEU A 342 16.75 -11.85 -28.89
CA LEU A 342 15.46 -11.32 -28.44
C LEU A 342 14.64 -10.75 -29.60
N HIS A 343 15.30 -10.00 -30.48
CA HIS A 343 14.66 -9.43 -31.67
C HIS A 343 14.18 -10.51 -32.65
N GLY A 344 15.00 -11.55 -32.88
CA GLY A 344 14.64 -12.68 -33.74
C GLY A 344 13.45 -13.49 -33.21
N ILE A 345 13.37 -13.66 -31.89
CA ILE A 345 12.25 -14.36 -31.23
C ILE A 345 10.94 -13.60 -31.45
N VAL A 346 10.93 -12.30 -31.22
CA VAL A 346 9.71 -11.49 -31.45
C VAL A 346 9.36 -11.41 -32.93
N GLU A 347 10.34 -11.30 -33.82
CA GLU A 347 10.13 -11.31 -35.26
C GLU A 347 9.46 -12.61 -35.74
N ALA A 348 9.78 -13.75 -35.10
CA ALA A 348 9.11 -15.03 -35.32
C ALA A 348 7.70 -15.12 -34.67
N GLY A 349 7.28 -14.11 -33.93
CA GLY A 349 6.00 -14.03 -33.23
C GLY A 349 5.95 -14.76 -31.88
N ALA A 350 7.11 -15.17 -31.35
CA ALA A 350 7.23 -15.89 -30.07
C ALA A 350 7.62 -14.94 -28.92
N ALA A 351 7.45 -15.43 -27.68
CA ALA A 351 7.87 -14.73 -26.47
C ALA A 351 9.25 -15.19 -26.01
N TRP A 352 10.11 -14.28 -25.58
CA TRP A 352 11.42 -14.68 -25.02
C TRP A 352 11.33 -14.92 -23.50
N LEU A 353 12.05 -15.94 -23.03
CA LEU A 353 12.23 -16.28 -21.62
C LEU A 353 13.73 -16.19 -21.27
N PRO A 354 14.19 -15.09 -20.64
CA PRO A 354 15.59 -14.95 -20.29
C PRO A 354 15.94 -15.85 -19.10
N LEU A 355 17.03 -16.59 -19.23
CA LEU A 355 17.60 -17.46 -18.21
C LEU A 355 18.94 -16.86 -17.75
N ASP A 356 19.02 -16.52 -16.46
CA ASP A 356 20.28 -16.12 -15.85
C ASP A 356 21.14 -17.36 -15.62
N THR A 357 22.24 -17.49 -16.36
CA THR A 357 23.15 -18.62 -16.21
C THR A 357 23.87 -18.63 -14.86
N GLY A 358 23.82 -17.54 -14.08
CA GLY A 358 24.26 -17.52 -12.68
C GLY A 358 23.33 -18.29 -11.73
N TYR A 359 22.12 -18.67 -12.15
CA TYR A 359 21.22 -19.46 -11.32
C TYR A 359 21.65 -20.93 -11.23
N PRO A 360 21.34 -21.61 -10.10
CA PRO A 360 21.52 -23.05 -9.97
C PRO A 360 20.68 -23.82 -11.00
N ASP A 361 21.17 -24.98 -11.44
CA ASP A 361 20.54 -25.80 -12.48
C ASP A 361 19.11 -26.22 -12.12
N ASP A 362 18.83 -26.54 -10.84
CA ASP A 362 17.48 -26.86 -10.36
C ASP A 362 16.50 -25.70 -10.61
N ARG A 363 16.95 -24.46 -10.42
CA ARG A 363 16.11 -23.27 -10.66
C ARG A 363 15.82 -23.08 -12.14
N LEU A 364 16.83 -23.25 -12.99
CA LEU A 364 16.68 -23.18 -14.44
C LEU A 364 15.74 -24.27 -14.96
N ARG A 365 15.88 -25.49 -14.44
CA ARG A 365 14.99 -26.61 -14.75
C ARG A 365 13.55 -26.31 -14.37
N MET A 366 13.30 -25.83 -13.15
CA MET A 366 11.94 -25.46 -12.71
C MET A 366 11.30 -24.41 -13.64
N MET A 367 12.07 -23.40 -14.06
CA MET A 367 11.58 -22.37 -15.00
C MET A 367 11.23 -22.96 -16.37
N LEU A 368 12.07 -23.87 -16.89
CA LEU A 368 11.86 -24.54 -18.17
C LEU A 368 10.70 -25.54 -18.13
N GLU A 369 10.54 -26.29 -17.04
CA GLU A 369 9.42 -27.20 -16.80
C GLU A 369 8.07 -26.47 -16.76
N ASP A 370 8.04 -25.30 -16.11
CA ASP A 370 6.83 -24.48 -15.99
C ASP A 370 6.49 -23.75 -17.30
N ALA A 371 7.50 -23.18 -17.98
CA ALA A 371 7.28 -22.38 -19.19
C ALA A 371 7.15 -23.21 -20.48
N ARG A 372 7.73 -24.41 -20.52
CA ARG A 372 7.73 -25.34 -21.67
C ARG A 372 8.08 -24.64 -23.00
N PRO A 373 9.26 -24.01 -23.11
CA PRO A 373 9.64 -23.34 -24.34
C PRO A 373 9.82 -24.34 -25.48
N SER A 374 9.46 -23.92 -26.69
CA SER A 374 9.63 -24.72 -27.92
C SER A 374 11.10 -24.89 -28.28
N LEU A 375 11.96 -23.96 -27.85
CA LEU A 375 13.39 -23.96 -28.15
C LEU A 375 14.19 -23.25 -27.04
N LEU A 376 15.43 -23.67 -26.83
CA LEU A 376 16.45 -22.96 -26.05
C LEU A 376 17.53 -22.38 -26.98
N ILE A 377 17.74 -21.08 -26.95
CA ILE A 377 18.93 -20.44 -27.54
C ILE A 377 20.01 -20.35 -26.46
N THR A 378 21.19 -20.88 -26.73
CA THR A 378 22.31 -20.88 -25.78
C THR A 378 23.66 -20.80 -26.48
N SER A 379 24.75 -20.88 -25.72
CA SER A 379 26.13 -20.96 -26.20
C SER A 379 26.70 -22.37 -26.07
N ALA A 380 27.73 -22.68 -26.85
CA ALA A 380 28.32 -24.01 -26.87
C ALA A 380 28.86 -24.46 -25.50
N ASP A 381 29.37 -23.53 -24.68
CA ASP A 381 29.88 -23.77 -23.33
C ASP A 381 28.78 -24.00 -22.28
N GLN A 382 27.57 -23.47 -22.50
CA GLN A 382 26.43 -23.63 -21.58
C GLN A 382 25.54 -24.83 -21.94
N LEU A 383 25.61 -25.32 -23.18
CA LEU A 383 24.74 -26.39 -23.69
C LEU A 383 24.71 -27.64 -22.80
N ALA A 384 25.85 -28.02 -22.22
CA ALA A 384 25.95 -29.20 -21.35
C ALA A 384 25.01 -29.14 -20.13
N ARG A 385 24.75 -27.94 -19.58
CA ARG A 385 23.89 -27.73 -18.41
C ARG A 385 22.41 -28.02 -18.67
N PHE A 386 22.00 -28.03 -19.93
CA PHE A 386 20.62 -28.23 -20.34
C PHE A 386 20.41 -29.58 -21.05
N SER A 387 21.47 -30.39 -21.17
CA SER A 387 21.48 -31.64 -21.93
C SER A 387 20.57 -32.73 -21.34
N ASP A 388 20.21 -32.62 -20.07
CA ASP A 388 19.37 -33.57 -19.34
C ASP A 388 17.90 -33.13 -19.23
N ILE A 389 17.51 -32.04 -19.92
CA ILE A 389 16.13 -31.56 -19.97
C ILE A 389 15.38 -32.27 -21.11
N PRO A 390 14.43 -33.17 -20.81
CA PRO A 390 13.81 -34.01 -21.83
C PRO A 390 12.99 -33.18 -22.83
N GLY A 391 13.22 -33.40 -24.12
CA GLY A 391 12.41 -32.82 -25.20
C GLY A 391 12.69 -31.35 -25.51
N LEU A 392 13.69 -30.72 -24.87
CA LEU A 392 14.07 -29.34 -25.15
C LEU A 392 15.08 -29.29 -26.31
N GLU A 393 14.63 -28.83 -27.48
CA GLU A 393 15.55 -28.56 -28.59
C GLU A 393 16.42 -27.33 -28.27
N SER A 394 17.72 -27.41 -28.59
CA SER A 394 18.68 -26.33 -28.35
C SER A 394 19.32 -25.82 -29.64
N LEU A 395 19.58 -24.51 -29.69
CA LEU A 395 20.26 -23.80 -30.77
C LEU A 395 21.44 -23.01 -30.21
N CYS A 396 22.66 -23.30 -30.68
CA CYS A 396 23.83 -22.49 -30.37
C CYS A 396 23.89 -21.25 -31.27
N TYR A 397 23.93 -20.05 -30.70
CA TYR A 397 23.98 -18.80 -31.46
C TYR A 397 25.04 -17.83 -30.91
N GLN A 398 26.19 -17.75 -31.60
CA GLN A 398 27.35 -16.93 -31.19
C GLN A 398 28.10 -16.31 -32.38
N GLN A 399 27.55 -16.41 -33.59
CA GLN A 399 28.15 -15.90 -34.82
C GLN A 399 27.04 -15.37 -35.73
N PRO A 400 27.33 -14.37 -36.59
CA PRO A 400 26.36 -13.91 -37.57
C PRO A 400 25.93 -15.02 -38.52
N LEU A 401 24.68 -14.97 -38.94
CA LEU A 401 24.17 -15.82 -40.01
C LEU A 401 24.47 -15.17 -41.36
N ALA A 402 24.42 -15.98 -42.43
CA ALA A 402 24.54 -15.46 -43.79
C ALA A 402 23.51 -14.35 -44.01
N ALA A 403 23.98 -13.19 -44.50
CA ALA A 403 23.12 -12.04 -44.73
C ALA A 403 21.95 -12.43 -45.64
N GLY A 404 20.74 -12.12 -45.18
CA GLY A 404 19.49 -12.43 -45.87
C GLY A 404 18.69 -11.17 -46.17
N ASP A 405 17.40 -11.36 -46.40
CA ASP A 405 16.44 -10.26 -46.55
C ASP A 405 16.30 -9.45 -45.24
N GLU A 406 15.98 -8.17 -45.33
CA GLU A 406 15.67 -7.28 -44.20
C GLU A 406 14.15 -7.09 -44.00
N ALA A 407 13.34 -7.61 -44.93
CA ALA A 407 11.88 -7.50 -44.91
C ALA A 407 11.27 -8.15 -43.65
N PRO A 408 10.33 -7.47 -42.99
CA PRO A 408 9.71 -8.00 -41.77
C PRO A 408 8.83 -9.22 -42.09
N LEU A 409 8.85 -10.22 -41.21
CA LEU A 409 8.02 -11.43 -41.36
C LEU A 409 6.54 -11.18 -41.05
N ALA A 410 6.24 -10.09 -40.33
CA ALA A 410 4.89 -9.70 -39.91
C ALA A 410 4.11 -10.79 -39.14
N LEU A 411 4.81 -11.56 -38.29
CA LEU A 411 4.23 -12.68 -37.52
C LEU A 411 3.82 -12.31 -36.09
N SER A 412 4.48 -11.33 -35.48
CA SER A 412 4.07 -10.81 -34.16
C SER A 412 2.74 -10.06 -34.26
N LYS A 413 1.87 -10.24 -33.26
CA LYS A 413 0.59 -9.54 -33.14
C LYS A 413 0.49 -8.83 -31.79
N PRO A 414 -0.31 -7.75 -31.68
CA PRO A 414 -0.44 -6.96 -30.44
C PRO A 414 -0.94 -7.75 -29.22
N ASP A 415 -1.68 -8.84 -29.44
CA ASP A 415 -2.23 -9.73 -28.42
C ASP A 415 -1.27 -10.87 -28.01
N HIS A 416 -0.14 -11.05 -28.70
CA HIS A 416 0.85 -12.04 -28.30
C HIS A 416 1.57 -11.63 -27.00
N THR A 417 2.09 -12.64 -26.30
CA THR A 417 3.07 -12.41 -25.22
C THR A 417 4.39 -11.96 -25.85
N ALA A 418 5.00 -10.89 -25.32
CA ALA A 418 6.31 -10.43 -25.73
C ALA A 418 7.42 -11.16 -24.99
N TYR A 419 7.30 -11.26 -23.66
CA TYR A 419 8.32 -11.89 -22.83
C TYR A 419 7.72 -12.50 -21.56
N ILE A 420 8.50 -13.41 -20.98
CA ILE A 420 8.18 -14.09 -19.73
C ILE A 420 9.35 -13.92 -18.77
N ILE A 421 9.18 -13.22 -17.66
CA ILE A 421 10.22 -13.04 -16.64
C ILE A 421 9.77 -13.68 -15.33
N PHE A 422 10.61 -14.55 -14.77
CA PHE A 422 10.32 -15.20 -13.50
C PHE A 422 10.74 -14.35 -12.31
N THR A 423 9.84 -14.23 -11.33
CA THR A 423 10.10 -13.53 -10.06
C THR A 423 10.09 -14.51 -8.88
N SER A 424 10.66 -14.09 -7.73
CA SER A 424 10.59 -14.88 -6.50
C SER A 424 9.14 -14.99 -6.02
N GLY A 425 8.58 -16.19 -6.07
CA GLY A 425 7.26 -16.45 -5.50
C GLY A 425 7.32 -16.53 -3.98
N SER A 426 6.32 -15.97 -3.28
CA SER A 426 6.15 -16.11 -1.82
C SER A 426 5.99 -17.56 -1.36
N THR A 427 5.70 -18.48 -2.28
CA THR A 427 5.52 -19.91 -2.07
C THR A 427 6.79 -20.74 -2.32
N GLY A 428 7.94 -20.10 -2.57
CA GLY A 428 9.23 -20.77 -2.81
C GLY A 428 9.47 -21.23 -4.26
N ARG A 429 8.43 -21.47 -5.06
CA ARG A 429 8.53 -21.73 -6.51
C ARG A 429 8.45 -20.41 -7.29
N PRO A 430 9.38 -20.13 -8.23
CA PRO A 430 9.35 -18.87 -8.99
C PRO A 430 8.13 -18.83 -9.92
N LYS A 431 7.60 -17.64 -10.20
CA LYS A 431 6.39 -17.44 -11.03
C LYS A 431 6.74 -16.63 -12.27
N GLY A 432 6.40 -17.16 -13.45
CA GLY A 432 6.58 -16.47 -14.73
C GLY A 432 5.52 -15.39 -14.95
N VAL A 433 5.96 -14.14 -15.08
CA VAL A 433 5.10 -13.02 -15.46
C VAL A 433 5.11 -12.89 -16.97
N MET A 434 3.96 -13.12 -17.60
CA MET A 434 3.77 -12.95 -19.06
C MET A 434 3.37 -11.51 -19.34
N VAL A 435 4.18 -10.79 -20.13
CA VAL A 435 3.87 -9.41 -20.52
C VAL A 435 3.51 -9.37 -22.00
N GLY A 436 2.33 -8.84 -22.33
CA GLY A 436 1.84 -8.73 -23.69
C GLY A 436 2.57 -7.67 -24.53
N GLN A 437 2.57 -7.85 -25.85
CA GLN A 437 3.15 -6.91 -26.83
C GLN A 437 2.60 -5.50 -26.66
N THR A 438 1.28 -5.34 -26.58
CA THR A 438 0.65 -4.01 -26.42
C THR A 438 1.10 -3.30 -25.13
N ALA A 439 1.31 -4.04 -24.02
CA ALA A 439 1.73 -3.46 -22.75
C ALA A 439 3.15 -2.89 -22.82
N ILE A 440 4.08 -3.63 -23.42
CA ILE A 440 5.45 -3.14 -23.60
C ILE A 440 5.54 -2.04 -24.66
N VAL A 441 4.76 -2.11 -25.73
CA VAL A 441 4.64 -1.03 -26.72
C VAL A 441 4.19 0.28 -26.06
N ASN A 442 3.12 0.24 -25.26
CA ASN A 442 2.69 1.41 -24.47
C ASN A 442 3.83 1.98 -23.62
N ARG A 443 4.52 1.12 -22.88
CA ARG A 443 5.61 1.50 -21.99
C ARG A 443 6.78 2.17 -22.73
N LEU A 444 7.13 1.72 -23.93
CA LEU A 444 8.21 2.30 -24.73
C LEU A 444 7.81 3.60 -25.42
N LEU A 445 6.60 3.66 -26.00
CA LEU A 445 6.10 4.87 -26.63
C LEU A 445 5.93 6.00 -25.60
N TRP A 446 5.42 5.70 -24.40
CA TRP A 446 5.39 6.66 -23.29
C TRP A 446 6.80 7.13 -22.91
N MET A 447 7.78 6.23 -22.87
CA MET A 447 9.15 6.59 -22.48
C MET A 447 9.80 7.51 -23.52
N GLN A 448 9.57 7.22 -24.80
CA GLN A 448 10.04 8.05 -25.90
C GLN A 448 9.38 9.43 -25.89
N ASP A 449 8.09 9.52 -25.57
CA ASP A 449 7.40 10.82 -25.45
C ASP A 449 7.93 11.63 -24.25
N ARG A 450 8.10 10.98 -23.09
CA ARG A 450 8.48 11.65 -21.85
C ARG A 450 9.97 11.99 -21.76
N TYR A 451 10.83 11.15 -22.34
CA TYR A 451 12.29 11.24 -22.26
C TYR A 451 12.93 11.02 -23.65
N PRO A 452 12.72 11.92 -24.63
CA PRO A 452 13.05 11.62 -26.02
C PRO A 452 14.51 11.22 -26.23
N LEU A 453 14.72 10.04 -26.82
CA LEU A 453 15.99 9.68 -27.45
C LEU A 453 16.04 10.21 -28.88
N SER A 454 17.24 10.56 -29.32
CA SER A 454 17.61 10.97 -30.66
C SER A 454 18.65 10.02 -31.26
N ALA A 455 18.98 10.21 -32.53
CA ALA A 455 20.00 9.41 -33.21
C ALA A 455 21.43 9.64 -32.67
N ASP A 456 21.66 10.74 -31.93
CA ASP A 456 22.95 11.06 -31.33
C ASP A 456 23.15 10.38 -29.96
N ASP A 457 22.09 9.79 -29.41
CA ASP A 457 22.14 9.13 -28.10
C ASP A 457 22.70 7.71 -28.19
N VAL A 458 23.40 7.31 -27.12
CA VAL A 458 23.93 5.97 -26.94
C VAL A 458 23.39 5.38 -25.63
N VAL A 459 22.64 4.30 -25.76
CA VAL A 459 22.05 3.56 -24.64
C VAL A 459 22.99 2.44 -24.24
N ALA A 460 23.15 2.22 -22.93
CA ALA A 460 23.95 1.12 -22.40
C ALA A 460 23.09 -0.11 -22.09
N GLN A 461 23.49 -1.27 -22.60
CA GLN A 461 23.02 -2.57 -22.16
C GLN A 461 23.77 -2.97 -20.89
N LYS A 462 23.24 -2.59 -19.72
CA LYS A 462 23.87 -2.85 -18.43
C LYS A 462 23.12 -3.87 -17.59
N THR A 463 21.80 -3.90 -17.72
CA THR A 463 20.95 -4.68 -16.82
C THR A 463 20.96 -6.16 -17.23
N PRO A 464 21.09 -7.14 -16.30
CA PRO A 464 20.96 -8.54 -16.66
C PRO A 464 19.59 -8.84 -17.29
N CYS A 465 19.55 -9.71 -18.30
CA CYS A 465 18.33 -9.99 -19.08
C CYS A 465 17.19 -10.63 -18.26
N SER A 466 17.51 -11.18 -17.09
CA SER A 466 16.55 -11.75 -16.13
C SER A 466 15.76 -10.70 -15.34
N PHE A 467 16.07 -9.41 -15.49
CA PHE A 467 15.31 -8.29 -14.92
C PHE A 467 14.57 -7.51 -16.00
N ASP A 468 13.33 -7.13 -15.71
CA ASP A 468 12.44 -6.40 -16.62
C ASP A 468 12.96 -5.00 -17.01
N VAL A 469 13.77 -4.36 -16.17
CA VAL A 469 14.47 -3.11 -16.50
C VAL A 469 15.34 -3.26 -17.76
N SER A 470 15.89 -4.44 -18.05
CA SER A 470 16.66 -4.65 -19.29
C SER A 470 15.81 -4.55 -20.57
N VAL A 471 14.49 -4.73 -20.48
CA VAL A 471 13.62 -4.78 -21.66
C VAL A 471 13.66 -3.47 -22.42
N TRP A 472 13.60 -2.31 -21.75
CA TRP A 472 13.68 -1.05 -22.47
C TRP A 472 15.07 -0.83 -23.07
N GLU A 473 16.16 -1.32 -22.45
CA GLU A 473 17.51 -1.25 -23.02
C GLU A 473 17.56 -2.00 -24.36
N PHE A 474 16.92 -3.18 -24.45
CA PHE A 474 16.92 -4.01 -25.65
C PHE A 474 16.02 -3.50 -26.79
N TRP A 475 15.11 -2.55 -26.56
CA TRP A 475 14.09 -2.18 -27.55
C TRP A 475 13.99 -0.68 -27.82
N TRP A 476 14.10 0.15 -26.77
CA TRP A 476 13.89 1.58 -26.86
C TRP A 476 14.84 2.30 -27.84
N PRO A 477 16.18 2.11 -27.81
CA PRO A 477 17.06 2.78 -28.77
C PRO A 477 16.68 2.48 -30.23
N PHE A 478 16.24 1.24 -30.50
CA PHE A 478 15.90 0.78 -31.83
C PHE A 478 14.59 1.31 -32.40
N ILE A 479 13.71 1.88 -31.56
CA ILE A 479 12.51 2.59 -32.04
C ILE A 479 12.74 4.09 -32.21
N ALA A 480 13.87 4.61 -31.74
CA ALA A 480 14.21 6.04 -31.72
C ALA A 480 15.34 6.44 -32.68
N GLY A 481 16.08 5.46 -33.23
CA GLY A 481 17.24 5.71 -34.10
C GLY A 481 18.58 5.80 -33.37
N ALA A 482 18.58 5.56 -32.05
CA ALA A 482 19.76 5.59 -31.18
C ALA A 482 20.58 4.30 -31.21
N GLN A 483 21.83 4.36 -30.75
CA GLN A 483 22.71 3.20 -30.67
C GLN A 483 22.59 2.48 -29.31
N LEU A 484 22.65 1.14 -29.29
CA LEU A 484 22.84 0.32 -28.10
C LEU A 484 24.25 -0.26 -28.04
N VAL A 485 24.90 -0.20 -26.86
CA VAL A 485 26.24 -0.76 -26.59
C VAL A 485 26.30 -1.62 -25.34
#